data_AF-A0A240EQW5-F1
#
_entry.id   AF-A0A240EQW5-F1
#
_cell.length_a   1.000
_cell.length_b   1.000
_cell.length_c   1.000
_cell.angle_alpha   90.00
_cell.angle_beta   90.00
_cell.angle_gamma   90.00
#
_symmetry.space_group_name_H-M   'P 1'
#
loop_
_entity.id
_entity.type
_entity.pdbx_description
1 polymer ?
#
loop_
_entity_poly.entity_id
_entity_poly.type
_entity_poly.pdbx_seq_one_letter_code
_entity_poly.pdbx_strand_id
1 'polypeptide(L)'
;MLLKANRRLSEIYVLKEQLKSIWRAETYQQMAYRLDAWCQLAKATRIMSVQGFVSMLQDHNEGICNFAKYDRLTSSIIEAGNVSIGLLRRRARGIRDTEYFKLKIKQLSVPEVSSILYPSVKLI
;
A
#
# COMPACT_ATOMS: atom_id res chain seq x y z
N MET A 1 -9.99 24.15 -27.62
CA MET A 1 -9.00 23.06 -27.52
C MET A 1 -8.71 22.61 -26.08
N LEU A 2 -8.84 23.45 -25.04
CA LEU A 2 -8.68 23.01 -23.62
C LEU A 2 -9.71 21.96 -23.15
N LEU A 3 -10.98 22.06 -23.54
CA LEU A 3 -12.01 21.09 -23.12
C LEU A 3 -11.73 19.65 -23.59
N LYS A 4 -11.10 19.47 -24.76
CA LYS A 4 -10.75 18.15 -25.31
C LYS A 4 -9.58 17.51 -24.53
N ALA A 5 -8.61 18.30 -24.09
CA ALA A 5 -7.52 17.84 -23.23
C ALA A 5 -8.02 17.47 -21.81
N ASN A 6 -8.99 18.23 -21.29
CA ASN A 6 -9.63 17.95 -20.00
C ASN A 6 -10.53 16.71 -20.00
N ARG A 7 -10.99 16.23 -21.16
CA ARG A 7 -11.89 15.07 -21.22
C ARG A 7 -11.22 13.80 -20.70
N ARG A 8 -9.98 13.52 -21.12
CA ARG A 8 -9.21 12.36 -20.65
C ARG A 8 -8.89 12.44 -19.16
N LEU A 9 -8.54 13.64 -18.68
CA LEU A 9 -8.29 13.87 -17.25
C LEU A 9 -9.56 13.65 -16.42
N SER A 10 -10.71 14.13 -16.90
CA SER A 10 -12.01 13.92 -16.27
C SER A 10 -12.38 12.44 -16.21
N GLU A 11 -12.21 11.70 -17.32
CA GLU A 11 -12.46 10.26 -17.39
C GLU A 11 -11.59 9.47 -16.39
N ILE A 12 -10.29 9.79 -16.32
CA ILE A 12 -9.37 9.18 -15.34
C ILE A 12 -9.80 9.51 -13.90
N TYR A 13 -10.22 10.74 -13.65
CA TYR A 13 -10.65 11.15 -12.32
C TYR A 13 -11.91 10.38 -11.87
N VAL A 14 -12.88 10.21 -12.77
CA VAL A 14 -14.07 9.38 -12.52
C VAL A 14 -13.67 7.93 -12.25
N LEU A 15 -12.79 7.34 -13.07
CA LEU A 15 -12.30 5.97 -12.85
C LEU A 15 -11.61 5.81 -11.49
N LYS A 16 -10.82 6.80 -11.06
CA LYS A 16 -10.17 6.82 -9.75
C LYS A 16 -11.17 6.82 -8.60
N GLU A 17 -12.23 7.63 -8.67
CA GLU A 17 -13.25 7.67 -7.62
C GLU A 17 -14.08 6.37 -7.60
N GLN A 18 -14.40 5.81 -8.76
CA GLN A 18 -15.04 4.49 -8.86
C GLN A 18 -14.16 3.40 -8.26
N LEU A 19 -12.85 3.44 -8.50
CA LEU A 19 -11.89 2.47 -7.95
C LEU A 19 -11.96 2.46 -6.42
N LYS A 20 -11.94 3.63 -5.76
CA LYS A 20 -12.07 3.72 -4.29
C LYS A 20 -13.33 3.07 -3.74
N SER A 21 -14.44 3.08 -4.51
CA SER A 21 -15.70 2.50 -4.07
C SER A 21 -15.67 0.96 -3.97
N ILE A 22 -14.72 0.30 -4.64
CA ILE A 22 -14.55 -1.17 -4.60
C ILE A 22 -14.21 -1.64 -3.18
N TRP A 23 -13.37 -0.89 -2.46
CA TRP A 23 -12.96 -1.20 -1.07
C TRP A 23 -14.10 -1.08 -0.04
N ARG A 24 -15.29 -0.63 -0.44
CA ARG A 24 -16.49 -0.69 0.38
C ARG A 24 -17.22 -2.04 0.31
N ALA A 25 -16.69 -3.01 -0.44
CA ALA A 25 -17.24 -4.36 -0.48
C ALA A 25 -17.00 -5.09 0.84
N GLU A 26 -18.01 -5.81 1.31
CA GLU A 26 -17.96 -6.55 2.59
C GLU A 26 -17.59 -8.03 2.40
N THR A 27 -17.70 -8.55 1.18
CA THR A 27 -17.43 -9.96 0.88
C THR A 27 -16.48 -10.12 -0.30
N TYR A 28 -15.75 -11.24 -0.30
CA TYR A 28 -14.85 -11.63 -1.39
C TYR A 28 -15.56 -11.59 -2.76
N GLN A 29 -16.74 -12.20 -2.86
CA GLN A 29 -17.50 -12.27 -4.11
C GLN A 29 -17.94 -10.88 -4.59
N GLN A 30 -18.39 -10.02 -3.67
CA GLN A 30 -18.79 -8.66 -4.01
C GLN A 30 -17.60 -7.82 -4.48
N MET A 31 -16.43 -8.00 -3.85
CA MET A 31 -15.21 -7.31 -4.25
C MET A 31 -14.72 -7.77 -5.62
N ALA A 32 -14.73 -9.09 -5.88
CA ALA A 32 -14.38 -9.67 -7.18
C ALA A 32 -15.28 -9.16 -8.30
N TYR A 33 -16.59 -9.13 -8.07
CA TYR A 33 -17.56 -8.61 -9.04
C TYR A 33 -17.32 -7.12 -9.34
N ARG A 34 -17.14 -6.29 -8.30
CA ARG A 34 -16.88 -4.85 -8.47
C ARG A 34 -15.55 -4.58 -9.16
N LEU A 35 -14.52 -5.36 -8.85
CA LEU A 35 -13.20 -5.25 -9.47
C LEU A 35 -13.26 -5.62 -10.95
N ASP A 36 -13.93 -6.71 -11.31
CA ASP A 36 -14.07 -7.12 -12.70
C ASP A 36 -14.89 -6.10 -13.52
N ALA A 37 -16.03 -5.65 -12.98
CA ALA A 37 -16.84 -4.61 -13.60
C ALA A 37 -16.04 -3.31 -13.84
N TRP A 38 -15.22 -2.90 -12.85
CA TRP A 38 -14.34 -1.75 -13.00
C TRP A 38 -13.26 -1.98 -14.06
N CYS A 39 -12.66 -3.18 -14.11
CA CYS A 39 -11.66 -3.53 -15.12
C CYS A 39 -12.23 -3.48 -16.54
N GLN A 40 -13.48 -3.94 -16.74
CA GLN A 40 -14.17 -3.86 -18.02
C GLN A 40 -14.40 -2.40 -18.46
N LEU A 41 -14.89 -1.56 -17.55
CA LEU A 41 -15.08 -0.12 -17.79
C LEU A 41 -13.76 0.59 -18.11
N ALA A 42 -12.72 0.29 -17.33
CA ALA A 42 -11.39 0.85 -17.51
C ALA A 42 -10.78 0.46 -18.87
N LYS A 43 -10.93 -0.80 -19.31
CA LYS A 43 -10.51 -1.26 -20.64
C LYS A 43 -11.24 -0.52 -21.76
N ALA A 44 -12.52 -0.21 -21.59
CA ALA A 44 -13.33 0.49 -22.60
C ALA A 44 -12.85 1.93 -22.87
N THR A 45 -12.17 2.57 -21.92
CA THR A 45 -11.61 3.93 -22.11
C THR A 45 -10.44 4.00 -23.09
N ARG A 46 -9.81 2.86 -23.43
CA ARG A 46 -8.64 2.76 -24.33
C ARG A 46 -7.46 3.66 -23.95
N ILE A 47 -7.37 4.05 -22.68
CA ILE A 47 -6.24 4.81 -22.15
C ILE A 47 -5.14 3.83 -21.76
N MET A 48 -3.99 3.90 -22.45
CA MET A 48 -2.89 2.94 -22.28
C MET A 48 -2.37 2.85 -20.84
N SER A 49 -2.26 3.99 -20.14
CA SER A 49 -1.82 4.02 -18.74
C SER A 49 -2.80 3.32 -17.79
N VAL A 50 -4.10 3.32 -18.12
CA VAL A 50 -5.14 2.62 -17.34
C VAL A 50 -5.11 1.12 -17.65
N GLN A 51 -4.84 0.73 -18.90
CA GLN A 51 -4.79 -0.69 -19.28
C GLN A 51 -3.69 -1.46 -18.57
N GLY A 52 -2.48 -0.87 -18.43
CA GLY A 52 -1.41 -1.49 -17.64
C GLY A 52 -1.81 -1.68 -16.16
N PHE A 53 -2.49 -0.69 -15.59
CA PHE A 53 -3.00 -0.78 -14.22
C PHE A 53 -4.10 -1.84 -14.06
N VAL A 54 -4.96 -2.00 -15.06
CA VAL A 54 -5.96 -3.08 -15.08
C VAL A 54 -5.29 -4.46 -15.11
N SER A 55 -4.24 -4.65 -15.91
CA SER A 55 -3.49 -5.92 -15.93
C SER A 55 -2.95 -6.25 -14.54
N MET A 56 -2.29 -5.29 -13.89
CA MET A 56 -1.77 -5.46 -12.53
C MET A 56 -2.87 -5.82 -11.52
N LEU A 57 -4.05 -5.18 -11.60
CA LEU A 57 -5.17 -5.50 -10.72
C LEU A 57 -5.71 -6.92 -10.96
N GLN A 58 -5.74 -7.37 -12.21
CA GLN A 58 -6.17 -8.73 -12.56
C GLN A 58 -5.17 -9.78 -12.06
N ASP A 59 -3.86 -9.52 -12.21
CA ASP A 59 -2.79 -10.40 -11.73
C ASP A 59 -2.81 -10.57 -10.21
N HIS A 60 -3.23 -9.53 -9.48
CA HIS A 60 -3.32 -9.52 -8.01
C HIS A 60 -4.75 -9.65 -7.46
N ASN A 61 -5.71 -10.08 -8.27
CA ASN A 61 -7.13 -10.10 -7.94
C ASN A 61 -7.42 -10.89 -6.63
N GLU A 62 -6.81 -12.06 -6.46
CA GLU A 62 -7.02 -12.89 -5.27
C GLU A 62 -6.62 -12.17 -3.98
N GLY A 63 -5.44 -11.52 -3.98
CA GLY A 63 -4.95 -10.77 -2.83
C GLY A 63 -5.83 -9.56 -2.52
N ILE A 64 -6.32 -8.88 -3.56
CA ILE A 64 -7.23 -7.75 -3.43
C ILE A 64 -8.58 -8.20 -2.85
N CYS A 65 -9.17 -9.28 -3.36
CA CYS A 65 -10.45 -9.77 -2.85
C CYS A 65 -10.36 -10.35 -1.43
N ASN A 66 -9.19 -10.90 -1.06
CA ASN A 66 -8.92 -11.33 0.31
C ASN A 66 -8.96 -10.17 1.33
N PHE A 67 -8.75 -8.91 0.89
CA PHE A 67 -8.92 -7.74 1.76
C PHE A 67 -10.32 -7.66 2.39
N ALA A 68 -11.37 -7.92 1.60
CA ALA A 68 -12.75 -7.91 2.08
C ALA A 68 -13.07 -9.11 2.99
N LYS A 69 -12.37 -10.23 2.80
CA LYS A 69 -12.59 -11.46 3.57
C LYS A 69 -12.01 -11.40 4.99
N TYR A 70 -10.84 -10.80 5.18
CA TYR A 70 -10.09 -10.82 6.44
C TYR A 70 -10.23 -9.53 7.26
N ASP A 71 -11.41 -8.90 7.22
CA ASP A 71 -11.74 -7.68 7.96
C ASP A 71 -10.70 -6.57 7.80
N ARG A 72 -10.48 -6.15 6.54
CA ARG A 72 -9.66 -4.99 6.14
C ARG A 72 -8.21 -5.09 6.63
N LEU A 73 -7.47 -6.01 6.01
CA LEU A 73 -6.00 -6.08 6.10
C LEU A 73 -5.39 -4.70 5.79
N THR A 74 -5.09 -3.92 6.83
CA THR A 74 -4.50 -2.59 6.67
C THR A 74 -3.00 -2.71 6.55
N SER A 75 -2.41 -2.03 5.58
CA SER A 75 -0.95 -1.98 5.44
C SER A 75 -0.31 -1.07 6.49
N SER A 76 -1.08 -0.33 7.29
CA SER A 76 -0.57 0.69 8.22
C SER A 76 0.47 0.15 9.21
N ILE A 77 0.29 -1.05 9.75
CA ILE A 77 1.25 -1.66 10.71
C ILE A 77 2.56 -2.00 10.00
N ILE A 78 2.46 -2.58 8.81
CA ILE A 78 3.62 -2.95 7.99
C ILE A 78 4.38 -1.69 7.57
N GLU A 79 3.67 -0.64 7.18
CA GLU A 79 4.24 0.64 6.77
C GLU A 79 4.94 1.36 7.93
N ALA A 80 4.32 1.37 9.12
CA ALA A 80 4.96 1.88 10.34
C ALA A 80 6.25 1.12 10.67
N GLY A 81 6.26 -0.21 10.46
CA GLY A 81 7.45 -1.04 10.55
C GLY A 81 8.53 -0.65 9.54
N ASN A 82 8.17 -0.49 8.26
CA ASN A 82 9.09 -0.11 7.19
C ASN A 82 9.76 1.26 7.46
N VAL A 83 8.99 2.24 7.93
CA VAL A 83 9.50 3.56 8.31
C VAL A 83 10.51 3.43 9.46
N SER A 84 10.18 2.66 10.49
CA SER A 84 11.03 2.45 11.67
C SER A 84 12.36 1.77 11.30
N ILE A 85 12.31 0.72 10.47
CA ILE A 85 13.50 0.04 9.94
C ILE A 85 14.35 0.99 9.09
N GLY A 86 13.71 1.80 8.23
CA GLY A 86 14.39 2.79 7.40
C GLY A 86 15.13 3.84 8.23
N LEU A 87 14.53 4.30 9.33
CA LEU A 87 15.14 5.23 10.27
C LEU A 87 16.31 4.59 11.03
N LEU A 88 16.14 3.35 11.50
CA LEU A 88 17.21 2.59 12.13
C LEU A 88 18.40 2.40 11.18
N ARG A 89 18.15 2.04 9.91
CA ARG A 89 19.19 1.92 8.89
C ARG A 89 19.95 3.22 8.67
N ARG A 90 19.26 4.37 8.68
CA ARG A 90 19.90 5.70 8.55
C ARG A 90 20.82 6.02 9.73
N ARG A 91 20.44 5.63 10.94
CA ARG A 91 21.26 5.80 12.17
C ARG A 91 22.42 4.79 12.23
N ALA A 92 22.20 3.58 11.72
CA ALA A 92 23.15 2.47 11.71
C ALA A 92 24.12 2.46 10.51
N ARG A 93 24.35 3.60 9.85
CA ARG A 93 25.30 3.68 8.73
C ARG A 93 26.69 3.23 9.19
N GLY A 94 27.26 2.24 8.51
CA GLY A 94 28.57 1.67 8.83
C GLY A 94 28.54 0.37 9.64
N ILE A 95 27.37 -0.10 10.09
CA ILE A 95 27.23 -1.45 10.66
C ILE A 95 27.42 -2.47 9.53
N ARG A 96 28.44 -3.34 9.66
CA ARG A 96 28.73 -4.43 8.71
C ARG A 96 28.08 -5.75 9.12
N ASP A 97 27.65 -5.85 10.37
CA ASP A 97 27.01 -7.03 10.93
C ASP A 97 25.49 -7.00 10.69
N THR A 98 25.06 -7.87 9.78
CA THR A 98 23.64 -7.99 9.42
C THR A 98 22.83 -8.71 10.51
N GLU A 99 23.44 -9.63 11.27
CA GLU A 99 22.76 -10.32 12.36
C GLU A 99 22.47 -9.37 13.51
N TYR A 100 23.44 -8.52 13.86
CA TYR A 100 23.23 -7.45 14.83
C TYR A 100 22.13 -6.47 14.39
N PHE A 101 22.08 -6.14 13.10
CA PHE A 101 21.01 -5.29 12.56
C PHE A 101 19.62 -5.94 12.68
N LYS A 102 19.49 -7.24 12.44
CA LYS A 102 18.23 -8.00 12.65
C LYS A 102 17.78 -7.97 14.11
N LEU A 103 18.71 -8.13 15.06
CA LEU A 103 18.40 -8.02 16.50
C LEU A 103 17.87 -6.63 16.85
N LYS A 104 18.45 -5.58 16.26
CA LYS A 104 17.97 -4.21 16.45
C LYS A 104 16.59 -3.96 15.85
N ILE A 105 16.27 -4.57 14.71
CA ILE A 105 14.90 -4.53 14.16
C ILE A 105 13.92 -5.19 15.13
N LYS A 106 14.25 -6.37 15.68
CA LYS A 106 13.39 -7.04 16.68
C LYS A 106 13.20 -6.20 17.95
N GLN A 107 14.24 -5.48 18.38
CA GLN A 107 14.17 -4.57 19.52
C GLN A 107 13.15 -3.43 19.29
N LEU A 108 12.96 -2.94 18.05
CA LEU A 108 11.96 -1.90 17.74
C LEU A 108 10.51 -2.38 17.94
N SER A 109 10.27 -3.69 17.92
CA SER A 109 8.93 -4.27 18.14
C SER A 109 8.56 -4.38 19.63
N VAL A 110 9.48 -4.03 20.53
CA VAL A 110 9.31 -4.06 21.98
C VAL A 110 9.45 -2.62 22.52
N PRO A 111 8.69 -2.21 23.55
CA PRO A 111 8.88 -0.89 24.16
C PRO A 111 10.34 -0.67 24.60
N GLU A 112 10.94 0.45 24.20
CA GLU A 112 12.36 0.72 24.41
C GLU A 112 12.61 1.15 25.87
N VAL A 113 13.24 0.27 26.68
CA VAL A 113 13.55 0.56 28.10
C VAL A 113 14.87 1.32 28.26
N SER A 114 15.80 1.19 27.30
CA SER A 114 17.01 2.01 27.19
C SER A 114 17.50 2.08 25.74
N SER A 115 17.80 3.29 25.25
CA SER A 115 18.28 3.50 23.88
C SER A 115 19.81 3.63 23.86
N ILE A 116 20.49 2.71 23.17
CA ILE A 116 21.96 2.78 22.96
C ILE A 116 22.33 3.87 21.94
N LEU A 117 21.41 4.22 21.03
CA LEU A 117 21.61 5.31 20.06
C LEU A 117 21.38 6.69 20.70
N TYR A 118 20.64 6.74 21.81
CA TYR A 118 20.40 7.94 22.62
C TYR A 118 20.61 7.63 24.10
N PRO A 119 21.86 7.47 24.55
CA PRO A 119 22.16 7.11 25.94
C PRO A 119 21.61 8.11 26.97
N SER A 120 21.38 9.36 26.54
CA SER A 120 21.01 10.49 27.39
C SER A 120 19.51 10.76 27.49
N VAL A 121 18.66 10.01 26.78
CA VAL A 121 17.21 10.26 26.73
C VAL A 121 16.47 9.13 27.45
N LYS A 122 15.88 9.43 28.63
CA LYS A 122 14.89 8.55 29.26
C LYS A 122 13.61 8.62 28.43
N LEU A 123 13.34 7.56 27.68
CA LEU A 123 12.04 7.35 27.04
C LEU A 123 11.13 6.72 28.10
N ILE A 124 10.12 7.48 28.54
CA ILE A 124 9.02 7.03 29.41
C ILE A 124 7.90 6.54 28.50
#